data_AF-A0A6A6YT68-F1
#
_entry.id   AF-A0A6A6YT68-F1
#
_cell.length_a   1.000
_cell.length_b   1.000
_cell.length_c   1.000
_cell.angle_alpha   90.00
_cell.angle_beta   90.00
_cell.angle_gamma   90.00
#
_symmetry.space_group_name_H-M   'P 1'
#
loop_
_entity.id
_entity.type
_entity.pdbx_description
1 polymer ?
#
loop_
_entity_poly.entity_id
_entity_poly.type
_entity_poly.pdbx_seq_one_letter_code
_entity_poly.pdbx_strand_id
1 'polypeptide(L)'
;MLLLFWVSALTGLASAVPTSYDTCKPLPTGHGPKAKPDTVEEFYALSALKTLSSSTHTPEGYSRVFQGEKGSVSASNYLGSYILTSYSAETCAPLCNTKKGCEGFNMSVSASFINLPT
;
A
#
# COMPACT_ATOMS: atom_id res chain seq x y z
N MET A 1 -37.54 24.58 -10.42
CA MET A 1 -38.60 23.71 -10.97
C MET A 1 -37.96 22.37 -11.29
N LEU A 2 -38.39 21.32 -10.58
CA LEU A 2 -37.98 19.92 -10.71
C LEU A 2 -38.08 19.41 -12.15
N LEU A 3 -37.19 18.49 -12.54
CA LEU A 3 -37.56 17.15 -13.02
C LEU A 3 -36.43 16.14 -12.72
N LEU A 4 -36.63 15.31 -11.69
CA LEU A 4 -36.14 13.92 -11.59
C LEU A 4 -36.97 13.09 -12.61
N PHE A 5 -36.55 11.99 -13.24
CA PHE A 5 -36.21 10.67 -12.67
C PHE A 5 -35.55 9.71 -13.72
N TRP A 6 -34.47 9.01 -13.31
CA TRP A 6 -34.15 7.56 -13.41
C TRP A 6 -34.34 6.73 -14.72
N VAL A 7 -33.27 6.00 -15.14
CA VAL A 7 -33.26 4.51 -15.29
C VAL A 7 -31.84 3.95 -15.08
N SER A 8 -31.75 2.91 -14.25
CA SER A 8 -30.58 2.13 -13.86
C SER A 8 -30.07 1.19 -14.96
N ALA A 9 -28.76 1.01 -15.07
CA ALA A 9 -28.15 -0.20 -15.63
C ALA A 9 -26.88 -0.56 -14.83
N LEU A 10 -27.07 -1.38 -13.81
CA LEU A 10 -26.00 -2.13 -13.13
C LEU A 10 -25.58 -3.27 -14.06
N THR A 11 -24.47 -3.10 -14.77
CA THR A 11 -23.66 -4.23 -15.24
C THR A 11 -22.27 -4.12 -14.63
N GLY A 12 -22.24 -4.20 -13.30
CA GLY A 12 -21.01 -4.46 -12.58
C GLY A 12 -20.59 -5.91 -12.85
N LEU A 13 -19.64 -6.12 -13.75
CA LEU A 13 -18.78 -7.30 -13.67
C LEU A 13 -17.89 -7.10 -12.44
N ALA A 14 -18.41 -7.47 -11.27
CA ALA A 14 -17.59 -7.69 -10.11
C ALA A 14 -16.65 -8.85 -10.46
N SER A 15 -15.40 -8.54 -10.80
CA SER A 15 -14.35 -9.54 -10.69
C SER A 15 -14.34 -9.97 -9.23
N ALA A 16 -14.76 -11.21 -8.96
CA ALA A 16 -14.55 -11.84 -7.67
C ALA A 16 -13.05 -11.80 -7.40
N VAL A 17 -12.62 -10.86 -6.56
CA VAL A 17 -11.34 -11.01 -5.87
C VAL A 17 -11.51 -12.29 -5.06
N PRO A 18 -10.68 -13.33 -5.24
CA PRO A 18 -10.83 -14.57 -4.48
C PRO A 18 -10.81 -14.25 -2.99
N THR A 19 -11.94 -14.45 -2.32
CA THR A 19 -12.15 -14.16 -0.89
C THR A 19 -11.68 -15.31 0.00
N SER A 20 -10.61 -16.00 -0.39
CA SER A 20 -9.99 -17.02 0.46
C SER A 20 -8.47 -16.89 0.40
N TYR A 21 -7.95 -15.85 1.07
CA TYR A 21 -6.71 -16.10 1.78
C TYR A 21 -7.05 -17.15 2.82
N ASP A 22 -6.50 -18.36 2.65
CA ASP A 22 -6.46 -19.36 3.71
C ASP A 22 -5.91 -18.65 4.95
N THR A 23 -6.79 -18.36 5.92
CA THR A 23 -6.63 -17.25 6.89
C THR A 23 -5.45 -17.42 7.84
N CYS A 24 -4.73 -18.54 7.73
CA CYS A 24 -3.60 -18.91 8.57
C CYS A 24 -2.36 -19.34 7.77
N LYS A 25 -2.28 -19.07 6.45
CA LYS A 25 -1.03 -19.32 5.70
C LYS A 25 -0.03 -18.19 5.92
N PRO A 26 1.26 -18.51 6.17
CA PRO A 26 2.31 -17.50 6.20
C PRO A 26 2.24 -16.64 4.94
N LEU A 27 2.19 -15.30 5.12
CA LEU A 27 2.31 -14.40 3.99
C LEU A 27 3.69 -14.57 3.34
N PRO A 28 3.80 -14.38 2.02
CA PRO A 28 5.10 -14.32 1.36
C PRO A 28 6.04 -13.38 2.11
N THR A 29 7.33 -13.72 2.13
CA THR A 29 8.34 -12.84 2.73
C THR A 29 8.37 -11.50 1.98
N GLY A 30 8.32 -10.40 2.73
CA GLY A 30 8.56 -9.07 2.18
C GLY A 30 9.96 -8.95 1.55
N HIS A 31 10.09 -8.10 0.53
CA HIS A 31 11.35 -7.83 -0.17
C HIS A 31 12.21 -6.75 0.52
N GLY A 32 11.72 -6.18 1.63
CA GLY A 32 12.40 -5.12 2.34
C GLY A 32 13.56 -5.60 3.23
N PRO A 33 14.30 -4.67 3.84
CA PRO A 33 15.33 -4.98 4.83
C PRO A 33 14.76 -5.85 5.97
N LYS A 34 15.54 -6.87 6.37
CA LYS A 34 15.17 -7.78 7.47
C LYS A 34 15.89 -7.37 8.75
N ALA A 35 15.15 -7.35 9.85
CA ALA A 35 15.72 -7.18 11.17
C ALA A 35 16.50 -8.42 11.60
N LYS A 36 17.50 -8.23 12.47
CA LYS A 36 18.21 -9.33 13.12
C LYS A 36 18.48 -8.97 14.58
N PRO A 37 17.78 -9.59 15.55
CA PRO A 37 16.83 -10.71 15.39
C PRO A 37 15.53 -10.33 14.66
N ASP A 38 14.81 -11.34 14.13
CA ASP A 38 13.54 -11.16 13.39
C ASP A 38 12.37 -10.97 14.37
N THR A 39 12.35 -9.81 15.03
CA THR A 39 11.28 -9.39 15.95
C THR A 39 10.64 -8.09 15.49
N VAL A 40 9.44 -7.82 16.02
CA VAL A 40 8.68 -6.59 15.69
C VAL A 40 9.46 -5.36 16.13
N GLU A 41 10.05 -5.39 17.32
CA GLU A 41 10.79 -4.29 17.92
C GLU A 41 12.02 -3.93 17.07
N GLU A 42 12.77 -4.94 16.64
CA GLU A 42 13.97 -4.74 15.82
C GLU A 42 13.63 -4.27 14.41
N PHE A 43 12.51 -4.73 13.84
CA PHE A 43 12.01 -4.19 12.57
C PHE A 43 11.67 -2.71 12.69
N TYR A 44 10.98 -2.29 13.75
CA TYR A 44 10.66 -0.89 13.99
C TYR A 44 11.88 -0.02 14.35
N ALA A 45 12.97 -0.62 14.80
CA ALA A 45 14.25 0.04 15.10
C ALA A 45 15.21 0.10 13.90
N LEU A 46 14.89 -0.60 12.80
CA LEU A 46 15.80 -0.77 11.67
C LEU A 46 16.02 0.55 10.93
N SER A 47 17.21 1.12 11.08
CA SER A 47 17.60 2.40 10.46
C SER A 47 17.49 2.40 8.93
N ALA A 48 17.67 1.24 8.30
CA ALA A 48 17.51 1.05 6.86
C ALA A 48 16.10 1.45 6.36
N LEU A 49 15.05 1.25 7.16
CA LEU A 49 13.68 1.67 6.79
C LEU A 49 13.56 3.19 6.75
N LYS A 50 14.17 3.89 7.72
CA LYS A 50 14.22 5.35 7.73
C LYS A 50 15.02 5.87 6.54
N THR A 51 16.16 5.25 6.23
CA THR A 51 16.97 5.61 5.06
C THR A 51 16.18 5.47 3.78
N LEU A 52 15.52 4.32 3.55
CA LEU A 52 14.67 4.09 2.36
C LEU A 52 13.60 5.17 2.19
N SER A 53 12.89 5.50 3.27
CA SER A 53 11.87 6.55 3.20
C SER A 53 12.50 7.90 2.89
N SER A 54 13.57 8.28 3.60
CA SER A 54 14.22 9.59 3.47
C SER A 54 14.89 9.84 2.11
N SER A 55 15.44 8.80 1.49
CA SER A 55 16.12 8.90 0.19
C SER A 55 15.15 8.85 -1.00
N THR A 56 13.88 8.56 -0.75
CA THR A 56 12.87 8.50 -1.81
C THR A 56 12.46 9.90 -2.24
N HIS A 57 12.57 10.14 -3.54
CA HIS A 57 12.17 11.39 -4.17
C HIS A 57 10.66 11.45 -4.37
N THR A 58 10.12 12.66 -4.37
CA THR A 58 8.72 12.88 -4.74
C THR A 58 8.63 12.94 -6.26
N PRO A 59 7.79 12.09 -6.90
CA PRO A 59 7.64 12.11 -8.36
C PRO A 59 7.07 13.44 -8.86
N GLU A 60 7.34 13.76 -10.11
CA GLU A 60 6.79 14.96 -10.75
C GLU A 60 5.25 14.94 -10.74
N GLY A 61 4.64 16.09 -10.41
CA GLY A 61 3.18 16.22 -10.29
C GLY A 61 2.61 15.71 -8.96
N TYR A 62 3.43 15.16 -8.07
CA TYR A 62 3.02 14.73 -6.73
C TYR A 62 3.53 15.69 -5.64
N SER A 63 2.81 15.75 -4.52
CA SER A 63 3.25 16.45 -3.31
C SER A 63 3.41 15.45 -2.17
N ARG A 64 4.53 15.52 -1.46
CA ARG A 64 4.78 14.68 -0.28
C ARG A 64 4.03 15.25 0.92
N VAL A 65 3.14 14.44 1.48
CA VAL A 65 2.37 14.78 2.68
C VAL A 65 3.15 14.48 3.97
N PHE A 66 3.79 13.30 4.03
CA PHE A 66 4.64 12.86 5.14
C PHE A 66 5.71 11.89 4.64
N GLN A 67 6.75 11.66 5.44
CA GLN A 67 7.86 10.76 5.13
C GLN A 67 8.49 10.25 6.42
N GLY A 68 8.94 9.00 6.44
CA GLY A 68 9.59 8.39 7.59
C GLY A 68 8.65 8.06 8.76
N GLU A 69 7.35 8.15 8.54
CA GLU A 69 6.34 7.89 9.56
C GLU A 69 5.96 6.40 9.62
N LYS A 70 5.57 5.95 10.81
CA LYS A 70 5.04 4.59 11.06
C LYS A 70 3.53 4.58 10.84
N GLY A 71 3.08 5.03 9.67
CA GLY A 71 1.66 5.20 9.38
C GLY A 71 1.36 5.42 7.91
N SER A 72 0.07 5.46 7.59
CA SER A 72 -0.45 5.72 6.25
C SER A 72 -1.72 6.57 6.32
N VAL A 73 -2.03 7.26 5.24
CA VAL A 73 -3.33 7.91 5.05
C VAL A 73 -4.30 6.90 4.44
N SER A 74 -5.45 6.74 5.08
CA SER A 74 -6.57 5.97 4.53
C SER A 74 -7.68 6.92 4.09
N ALA A 75 -8.22 6.71 2.90
CA ALA A 75 -9.30 7.50 2.33
C ALA A 75 -10.49 6.59 1.99
N SER A 76 -11.70 7.15 1.96
CA SER A 76 -12.94 6.39 1.68
C SER A 76 -12.93 5.72 0.30
N ASN A 77 -12.14 6.24 -0.64
CA ASN A 77 -11.93 5.74 -2.00
C ASN A 77 -10.67 4.87 -2.13
N TYR A 78 -10.20 4.21 -1.06
CA TYR A 78 -9.03 3.33 -1.15
C TYR A 78 -9.15 2.30 -2.28
N LEU A 79 -8.22 2.34 -3.23
CA LEU A 79 -8.26 1.54 -4.47
C LEU A 79 -7.49 0.22 -4.39
N GLY A 80 -6.88 -0.09 -3.24
CA GLY A 80 -6.06 -1.28 -3.03
C GLY A 80 -4.55 -0.99 -2.95
N SER A 81 -3.76 -2.07 -2.99
CA SER A 81 -2.30 -2.03 -2.82
C SER A 81 -1.57 -2.85 -3.88
N TYR A 82 -0.36 -2.44 -4.23
CA TYR A 82 0.58 -3.19 -5.05
C TYR A 82 1.73 -3.71 -4.17
N ILE A 83 2.08 -4.99 -4.35
CA ILE A 83 3.31 -5.54 -3.77
C ILE A 83 4.46 -5.29 -4.75
N LEU A 84 5.41 -4.49 -4.32
CA LEU A 84 6.62 -4.18 -5.10
C LEU A 84 7.83 -4.93 -4.51
N THR A 85 8.82 -5.13 -5.36
CA THR A 85 10.12 -5.70 -4.97
C THR A 85 11.13 -4.62 -4.56
N SER A 86 10.80 -3.34 -4.78
CA SER A 86 11.62 -2.18 -4.42
C SER A 86 10.77 -1.02 -3.88
N TYR A 87 11.38 -0.19 -3.03
CA TYR A 87 10.75 1.02 -2.48
C TYR A 87 10.98 2.19 -3.44
N SER A 88 10.06 2.40 -4.40
CA SER A 88 10.21 3.37 -5.50
C SER A 88 8.93 4.17 -5.75
N ALA A 89 8.97 5.48 -5.46
CA ALA A 89 7.84 6.36 -5.75
C ALA A 89 7.61 6.54 -7.26
N GLU A 90 8.69 6.51 -8.06
CA GLU A 90 8.66 6.58 -9.52
C GLU A 90 7.93 5.39 -10.15
N THR A 91 7.91 4.24 -9.48
CA THR A 91 7.14 3.09 -9.92
C THR A 91 5.66 3.21 -9.52
N CYS A 92 5.35 3.85 -8.39
CA CYS A 92 3.99 4.01 -7.90
C CYS A 92 3.19 5.10 -8.63
N ALA A 93 3.81 6.22 -8.98
CA ALA A 93 3.16 7.33 -9.67
C ALA A 93 2.42 6.91 -10.96
N PRO A 94 3.05 6.19 -11.92
CA PRO A 94 2.34 5.76 -13.12
C PRO A 94 1.22 4.76 -12.81
N LEU A 95 1.37 3.91 -11.79
CA LEU A 95 0.30 3.01 -11.36
C LEU A 95 -0.93 3.80 -10.88
N CYS A 96 -0.72 4.85 -10.09
CA CYS A 96 -1.82 5.72 -9.65
C CYS A 96 -2.42 6.50 -10.83
N ASN A 97 -1.60 7.08 -11.71
CA ASN A 97 -2.06 7.86 -12.86
C ASN A 97 -2.96 7.06 -13.83
N THR A 98 -2.75 5.75 -13.94
CA THR A 98 -3.57 4.87 -14.80
C THR A 98 -4.88 4.42 -14.15
N LYS A 99 -5.07 4.67 -12.85
CA LYS A 99 -6.26 4.27 -12.09
C LYS A 99 -7.20 5.45 -11.91
N LYS A 100 -8.37 5.36 -12.53
CA LYS A 100 -9.45 6.34 -12.37
C LYS A 100 -9.81 6.49 -10.88
N GLY A 101 -9.76 7.73 -10.38
CA GLY A 101 -10.08 8.05 -8.99
C GLY A 101 -8.90 7.90 -8.01
N CYS A 102 -7.69 7.60 -8.49
CA CYS A 102 -6.51 7.63 -7.66
C CYS A 102 -6.07 9.08 -7.41
N GLU A 103 -6.03 9.48 -6.14
CA GLU A 103 -5.63 10.83 -5.71
C GLU A 103 -4.22 10.85 -5.09
N GLY A 104 -3.66 9.66 -4.82
CA GLY A 104 -2.35 9.49 -4.21
C GLY A 104 -2.10 8.05 -3.81
N PHE A 105 -0.91 7.79 -3.29
CA PHE A 105 -0.51 6.47 -2.80
C PHE A 105 0.32 6.59 -1.53
N ASN A 106 0.26 5.54 -0.70
CA ASN A 106 1.17 5.37 0.42
C ASN A 106 2.31 4.45 0.00
N MET A 107 3.49 4.66 0.59
CA MET A 107 4.62 3.75 0.43
C MET A 107 4.99 3.12 1.76
N SER A 108 4.75 1.81 1.87
CA SER A 108 4.96 1.04 3.10
C SER A 108 5.89 -0.13 2.87
N VAL A 109 6.66 -0.49 3.89
CA VAL A 109 7.42 -1.74 3.94
C VAL A 109 6.72 -2.66 4.93
N SER A 110 6.45 -3.89 4.51
CA SER A 110 5.92 -4.94 5.37
C SER A 110 6.98 -5.99 5.68
N ALA A 111 6.93 -6.53 6.89
CA ALA A 111 7.69 -7.70 7.31
C ALA A 111 6.74 -8.86 7.57
N SER A 112 7.21 -10.08 7.27
CA SER A 112 6.54 -11.33 7.59
C SER A 112 7.42 -12.03 8.63
N PHE A 113 7.03 -11.93 9.90
CA PHE A 113 7.79 -12.50 11.01
C PHE A 113 7.44 -13.96 11.18
N ILE A 114 8.46 -14.83 11.23
CA ILE A 114 8.25 -16.28 11.30
C ILE A 114 7.79 -16.74 12.71
N ASN A 115 8.00 -15.91 13.74
CA ASN A 115 7.76 -16.28 15.14
C ASN A 115 6.91 -15.26 15.92
N LEU A 116 5.94 -14.60 15.27
CA LEU A 116 4.98 -13.78 16.02
C LEU A 116 4.13 -14.70 16.94
N PRO A 117 4.09 -14.46 18.27
CA PRO A 117 3.10 -15.12 19.11
C PRO A 117 1.71 -14.72 18.61
N THR A 118 0.90 -15.72 18.31
CA THR A 118 -0.53 -15.58 17.95
C THR A 118 -1.33 -15.00 19.09
#